data_AF-A0A0L8GEJ5-F1
#
_entry.id   AF-A0A0L8GEJ5-F1
#
_cell.length_a   1.000
_cell.length_b   1.000
_cell.length_c   1.000
_cell.angle_alpha   90.00
_cell.angle_beta   90.00
_cell.angle_gamma   90.00
#
_symmetry.space_group_name_H-M   'P 1'
#
loop_
_entity.id
_entity.type
_entity.pdbx_description
1 polymer ?
#
loop_
_entity_poly.entity_id
_entity_poly.type
_entity_poly.pdbx_seq_one_letter_code
_entity_poly.pdbx_strand_id
1 'polypeptide(L)'
;MIDTPEAKHEINVETVPLEEPAPSVFEMIKKRVTLHDITPDMWNEVDQDMIWQFIEDPSVHVLIIYKDPLNGIIIEHCIRTAFNAKQLCYFIKTPRTKEVTSENFLNVIQYGSVKGPSFLESLLRMLSGVFAPLFFENTTWPDIILLIAF
;
A
#
# COMPACT_ATOMS: atom_id res chain seq x y z
N MET A 1 56.34 -16.63 49.46
CA MET A 1 55.76 -17.47 48.40
C MET A 1 54.47 -16.80 47.98
N ILE A 2 54.35 -16.52 46.69
CA ILE A 2 53.54 -15.46 46.08
C ILE A 2 52.18 -16.05 45.74
N ASP A 3 51.13 -15.51 46.35
CA ASP A 3 49.74 -15.82 46.03
C ASP A 3 49.42 -15.22 44.66
N THR A 4 49.01 -16.05 43.70
CA THR A 4 48.70 -15.63 42.34
C THR A 4 47.19 -15.43 42.25
N PRO A 5 46.66 -14.24 41.93
CA PRO A 5 45.23 -14.05 41.78
C PRO A 5 44.79 -14.58 40.41
N GLU A 6 43.85 -15.53 40.41
CA GLU A 6 43.17 -16.02 39.21
C GLU A 6 42.43 -14.86 38.54
N ALA A 7 42.93 -14.46 37.37
CA ALA A 7 42.30 -13.49 36.50
C ALA A 7 40.99 -14.08 35.97
N LYS A 8 39.87 -13.54 36.46
CA LYS A 8 38.53 -13.83 35.93
C LYS A 8 38.48 -13.36 34.48
N HIS A 9 38.32 -14.31 33.57
CA HIS A 9 38.10 -14.03 32.16
C HIS A 9 36.67 -13.48 32.03
N GLU A 10 36.55 -12.14 32.05
CA GLU A 10 35.32 -11.46 31.67
C GLU A 10 35.08 -11.74 30.19
N ILE A 11 34.12 -12.62 29.92
CA ILE A 11 33.58 -12.84 28.59
C ILE A 11 32.88 -11.54 28.20
N ASN A 12 33.55 -10.73 27.38
CA ASN A 12 32.94 -9.59 26.71
C ASN A 12 31.88 -10.13 25.75
N VAL A 13 30.63 -10.18 26.21
CA VAL A 13 29.47 -10.40 25.35
C VAL A 13 29.34 -9.15 24.51
N GLU A 14 30.00 -9.17 23.36
CA GLU A 14 29.80 -8.20 22.30
C GLU A 14 28.32 -8.25 21.95
N THR A 15 27.58 -7.26 22.46
CA THR A 15 26.14 -7.10 22.23
C THR A 15 25.97 -6.87 20.74
N VAL A 16 25.66 -7.92 19.99
CA VAL A 16 25.10 -7.84 18.66
C VAL A 16 23.92 -6.86 18.76
N PRO A 17 23.91 -5.75 18.00
CA PRO A 17 22.74 -4.89 17.94
C PRO A 17 21.53 -5.79 17.61
N LEU A 18 20.55 -5.86 18.50
CA LEU A 18 19.28 -6.48 18.18
C LEU A 18 18.74 -5.71 16.98
N GLU A 19 18.84 -6.30 15.79
CA GLU A 19 18.04 -5.86 14.64
C GLU A 19 16.58 -5.90 15.10
N GLU A 20 15.97 -4.73 15.20
CA GLU A 20 14.53 -4.65 15.48
C GLU A 20 13.82 -5.54 14.46
N PRO A 21 12.90 -6.43 14.89
CA PRO A 21 12.22 -7.33 13.96
C PRO A 21 11.58 -6.48 12.87
N ALA A 22 11.87 -6.83 11.61
CA ALA A 22 11.40 -6.07 10.47
C ALA A 22 9.88 -5.81 10.62
N PRO A 23 9.41 -4.55 10.44
CA PRO A 23 8.02 -4.21 10.65
C PRO A 23 7.16 -5.08 9.72
N SER A 24 6.10 -5.67 10.26
CA SER A 24 5.22 -6.51 9.44
C SER A 24 4.61 -5.68 8.30
N VAL A 25 4.37 -6.33 7.16
CA VAL A 25 3.72 -5.70 6.00
C VAL A 25 2.39 -5.06 6.39
N PHE A 26 1.66 -5.73 7.27
CA PHE A 26 0.42 -5.24 7.85
C PHE A 26 0.58 -3.89 8.56
N GLU A 27 1.58 -3.75 9.42
CA GLU A 27 1.91 -2.48 10.09
C GLU A 27 2.37 -1.41 9.09
N MET A 28 3.09 -1.81 8.04
CA MET A 28 3.49 -0.91 6.97
C MET A 28 2.31 -0.35 6.18
N ILE A 29 1.26 -1.16 5.95
CA ILE A 29 0.00 -0.74 5.33
C ILE A 29 -0.72 0.21 6.28
N LYS A 30 -0.96 -0.18 7.54
CA LYS A 30 -1.66 0.65 8.54
C LYS A 30 -1.03 2.03 8.69
N LYS A 31 0.30 2.11 8.82
CA LYS A 31 1.03 3.39 8.92
C LYS A 31 0.86 4.31 7.70
N ARG A 32 0.54 3.74 6.53
CA ARG A 32 0.37 4.48 5.27
C ARG A 32 -1.09 4.85 4.99
N VAL A 33 -2.03 4.39 5.80
CA VAL A 33 -3.43 4.81 5.69
C VAL A 33 -3.58 6.20 6.27
N THR A 34 -3.60 7.21 5.40
CA THR A 34 -3.71 8.62 5.77
C THR A 34 -5.12 9.17 5.60
N LEU A 35 -6.16 8.42 6.01
CA LEU A 35 -7.53 8.95 6.01
C LEU A 35 -7.70 9.89 7.20
N HIS A 36 -8.39 11.01 6.96
CA HIS A 36 -8.77 11.92 8.02
C HIS A 36 -9.77 11.25 8.98
N ASP A 37 -9.67 11.59 10.27
CA ASP A 37 -10.56 11.12 11.33
C ASP A 37 -10.59 9.60 11.54
N ILE A 38 -9.47 8.90 11.36
CA ILE A 38 -9.31 7.51 11.85
C ILE A 38 -8.98 7.57 13.34
N THR A 39 -9.81 6.94 14.17
CA THR A 39 -9.39 6.55 15.53
C THR A 39 -8.79 5.15 15.51
N PRO A 40 -7.79 4.84 16.36
CA PRO A 40 -7.17 3.52 16.44
C PRO A 40 -8.16 2.37 16.67
N ASP A 41 -9.30 2.65 17.30
CA ASP A 41 -10.33 1.67 17.64
C ASP A 41 -11.30 1.33 16.49
N MET A 42 -11.15 1.94 15.32
CA MET A 42 -12.04 1.72 14.17
C MET A 42 -11.73 0.46 13.36
N TRP A 43 -10.59 -0.20 13.59
CA TRP A 43 -10.19 -1.41 12.86
C TRP A 43 -10.80 -2.64 13.53
N ASN A 44 -11.83 -3.22 12.91
CA ASN A 44 -12.42 -4.46 13.40
C ASN A 44 -11.60 -5.69 12.92
N GLU A 45 -11.85 -6.88 13.48
CA GLU A 45 -11.12 -8.11 13.08
C GLU A 45 -11.32 -8.45 11.59
N VAL A 46 -12.52 -8.23 11.06
CA VAL A 46 -12.86 -8.46 9.64
C VAL A 46 -12.02 -7.56 8.72
N ASP A 47 -11.80 -6.31 9.10
CA ASP A 47 -10.96 -5.36 8.38
C ASP A 47 -9.50 -5.84 8.34
N GLN A 48 -9.03 -6.45 9.43
CA GLN A 48 -7.68 -7.00 9.49
C GLN A 48 -7.54 -8.22 8.60
N ASP A 49 -8.53 -9.12 8.59
CA ASP A 49 -8.56 -10.29 7.72
C ASP A 49 -8.55 -9.89 6.24
N MET A 50 -9.26 -8.83 5.86
CA MET A 50 -9.22 -8.31 4.50
C MET A 50 -7.82 -7.80 4.12
N ILE A 51 -7.11 -7.14 5.04
CA ILE A 51 -5.71 -6.74 4.79
C ILE A 51 -4.82 -7.97 4.65
N TRP A 52 -4.98 -8.98 5.51
CA TRP A 52 -4.21 -10.22 5.42
C TRP A 52 -4.49 -10.97 4.12
N GLN A 53 -5.73 -11.04 3.68
CA GLN A 53 -6.10 -11.61 2.39
C GLN A 53 -5.39 -10.87 1.25
N PHE A 54 -5.33 -9.53 1.29
CA PHE A 54 -4.54 -8.78 0.34
C PHE A 54 -3.05 -9.10 0.43
N ILE A 55 -2.47 -9.38 1.60
CA ILE A 55 -1.04 -9.69 1.72
C ILE A 55 -0.74 -11.11 1.19
N GLU A 56 -1.52 -12.10 1.63
CA GLU A 56 -1.29 -13.52 1.43
C GLU A 56 -1.77 -14.04 0.06
N ASP A 57 -2.90 -13.55 -0.45
CA ASP A 57 -3.45 -14.01 -1.72
C ASP A 57 -2.78 -13.28 -2.90
N PRO A 58 -1.98 -13.95 -3.74
CA PRO A 58 -1.38 -13.35 -4.92
C PRO A 58 -2.43 -12.95 -5.98
N SER A 59 -3.64 -13.48 -5.91
CA SER A 59 -4.75 -13.15 -6.82
C SER A 59 -5.37 -11.80 -6.49
N VAL A 60 -5.28 -11.36 -5.23
CA VAL A 60 -5.79 -10.07 -4.77
C VAL A 60 -4.74 -9.00 -4.99
N HIS A 61 -4.97 -8.17 -6.01
CA HIS A 61 -4.03 -7.14 -6.45
C HIS A 61 -4.37 -5.75 -5.92
N VAL A 62 -5.58 -5.53 -5.44
CA VAL A 62 -6.07 -4.21 -5.06
C VAL A 62 -6.64 -4.27 -3.65
N LEU A 63 -6.33 -3.24 -2.87
CA LEU A 63 -6.91 -2.96 -1.57
C LEU A 63 -7.28 -1.48 -1.54
N ILE A 64 -8.55 -1.19 -1.32
CA ILE A 64 -9.06 0.16 -1.17
C ILE A 64 -9.61 0.31 0.24
N ILE A 65 -9.21 1.38 0.91
CA ILE A 65 -9.63 1.69 2.27
C ILE A 65 -10.18 3.10 2.24
N TYR A 66 -11.42 3.27 2.68
CA TYR A 66 -12.03 4.59 2.78
C TYR A 66 -12.96 4.67 3.97
N LYS A 67 -13.33 5.91 4.33
CA LYS A 67 -14.28 6.15 5.41
C LYS A 67 -15.64 6.49 4.83
N ASP A 68 -16.63 5.67 5.15
CA ASP A 68 -18.03 5.93 4.90
C ASP A 68 -18.66 6.67 6.10
N PRO A 69 -19.49 7.71 5.87
CA PRO A 69 -20.12 8.47 6.96
C PRO A 69 -21.06 7.64 7.84
N LEU A 70 -21.63 6.54 7.33
CA LEU A 70 -22.61 5.73 8.04
C LEU A 70 -22.00 4.45 8.61
N ASN A 71 -21.08 3.83 7.86
CA ASN A 71 -20.55 2.50 8.15
C ASN A 71 -19.12 2.51 8.73
N GLY A 72 -18.46 3.67 8.81
CA GLY A 72 -17.10 3.76 9.35
C GLY A 72 -16.03 3.42 8.32
N ILE A 73 -14.99 2.64 8.69
CA ILE A 73 -13.98 2.18 7.73
C ILE A 73 -14.60 1.09 6.85
N ILE A 74 -14.40 1.21 5.55
CA ILE A 74 -14.72 0.17 4.58
C ILE A 74 -13.43 -0.23 3.86
N ILE A 75 -13.22 -1.54 3.76
CA ILE A 75 -12.11 -2.15 3.04
C ILE A 75 -12.68 -2.99 1.90
N GLU A 76 -12.21 -2.74 0.67
CA GLU A 76 -12.63 -3.48 -0.52
C GLU A 76 -11.42 -3.97 -1.33
N HIS A 77 -11.55 -5.15 -1.95
CA HIS A 77 -10.58 -5.67 -2.93
C HIS A 77 -10.82 -5.20 -4.37
N CYS A 78 -11.84 -4.37 -4.57
CA CYS A 78 -12.18 -3.78 -5.85
C CYS A 78 -13.00 -2.51 -5.61
N ILE A 79 -12.85 -1.50 -6.48
CA ILE A 79 -13.69 -0.28 -6.42
C ILE A 79 -15.13 -0.70 -6.76
N ARG A 80 -15.97 -0.88 -5.74
CA ARG A 80 -17.41 -1.11 -5.92
C ARG A 80 -18.22 0.01 -5.30
N THR A 81 -17.87 0.43 -4.09
CA THR A 81 -18.71 1.35 -3.32
C THR A 81 -18.00 2.64 -2.88
N ALA A 82 -16.71 2.80 -3.22
CA ALA A 82 -15.91 3.98 -2.92
C ALA A 82 -16.30 5.29 -3.65
N PHE A 83 -17.33 5.30 -4.51
CA PHE A 83 -17.69 6.46 -5.35
C PHE A 83 -18.08 7.72 -4.56
N ASN A 84 -18.66 7.55 -3.38
CA ASN A 84 -19.10 8.67 -2.54
C ASN A 84 -18.10 9.02 -1.42
N ALA A 85 -16.94 8.35 -1.40
CA ALA A 85 -15.94 8.59 -0.38
C ALA A 85 -15.28 9.96 -0.56
N LYS A 86 -15.22 10.76 0.51
CA LYS A 86 -14.48 12.04 0.51
C LYS A 86 -12.98 11.84 0.36
N GLN A 87 -12.48 10.69 0.82
CA GLN A 87 -11.09 10.31 0.73
C GLN A 87 -10.98 8.79 0.71
N LEU A 88 -10.10 8.27 -0.14
CA LEU A 88 -9.73 6.85 -0.17
C LEU A 88 -8.21 6.70 -0.16
N CYS A 89 -7.73 5.63 0.44
CA CYS A 89 -6.37 5.13 0.30
C CYS A 89 -6.43 3.86 -0.55
N TYR A 90 -5.47 3.70 -1.45
CA TYR A 90 -5.37 2.51 -2.30
C TYR A 90 -3.98 1.89 -2.16
N PHE A 91 -3.93 0.58 -2.29
CA PHE A 91 -2.72 -0.23 -2.41
C PHE A 91 -2.92 -1.19 -3.57
N ILE A 92 -1.97 -1.20 -4.50
CA ILE A 92 -2.04 -1.97 -5.73
C ILE A 92 -0.74 -2.74 -5.88
N LYS A 93 -0.83 -4.07 -5.96
CA LYS A 93 0.32 -4.92 -6.29
C LYS A 93 0.70 -4.75 -7.74
N THR A 94 2.00 -4.67 -8.02
CA THR A 94 2.52 -4.75 -9.38
C THR A 94 2.14 -6.10 -10.02
N PRO A 95 1.88 -6.14 -11.35
CA PRO A 95 1.66 -7.41 -12.03
C PRO A 95 2.84 -8.38 -11.81
N ARG A 96 2.53 -9.64 -11.48
CA ARG A 96 3.48 -10.73 -11.16
C ARG A 96 4.07 -10.74 -9.74
N THR A 97 3.57 -9.92 -8.83
CA THR A 97 3.91 -10.04 -7.40
C THR A 97 3.42 -11.37 -6.85
N LYS A 98 4.34 -12.26 -6.48
CA LYS A 98 4.02 -13.58 -5.88
C LYS A 98 3.87 -13.52 -4.37
N GLU A 99 4.67 -12.69 -3.72
CA GLU A 99 4.70 -12.53 -2.27
C GLU A 99 4.98 -11.07 -1.93
N VAL A 100 4.40 -10.61 -0.81
CA VAL A 100 4.68 -9.29 -0.25
C VAL A 100 5.41 -9.49 1.07
N THR A 101 6.64 -9.00 1.12
CA THR A 101 7.49 -8.99 2.31
C THR A 101 7.78 -7.54 2.71
N SER A 102 8.25 -7.32 3.93
CA SER A 102 8.59 -5.98 4.41
C SER A 102 9.68 -5.30 3.55
N GLU A 103 10.64 -6.09 3.08
CA GLU A 103 11.74 -5.65 2.22
C GLU A 103 11.29 -5.28 0.80
N ASN A 104 10.37 -6.06 0.23
CA ASN A 104 9.91 -5.85 -1.15
C ASN A 104 8.74 -4.87 -1.26
N PHE A 105 8.09 -4.53 -0.14
CA PHE A 105 6.86 -3.76 -0.08
C PHE A 105 6.88 -2.50 -0.97
N LEU A 106 7.93 -1.69 -0.87
CA LEU A 106 8.05 -0.44 -1.62
C LEU A 106 8.26 -0.63 -3.12
N ASN A 107 8.74 -1.80 -3.53
CA ASN A 107 9.00 -2.13 -4.94
C ASN A 107 7.79 -2.80 -5.60
N VAL A 108 6.99 -3.56 -4.82
CA VAL A 108 5.90 -4.38 -5.35
C VAL A 108 4.51 -3.83 -5.08
N ILE A 109 4.38 -2.81 -4.23
CA ILE A 109 3.12 -2.14 -3.91
C ILE A 109 3.19 -0.66 -4.26
N GLN A 110 2.31 -0.24 -5.17
CA GLN A 110 1.98 1.16 -5.38
C GLN A 110 0.88 1.55 -4.39
N TYR A 111 1.08 2.65 -3.66
CA TYR A 111 0.08 3.14 -2.71
C TYR A 111 -0.09 4.65 -2.82
N GLY A 112 -1.26 5.13 -2.40
CA GLY A 112 -1.54 6.55 -2.37
C GLY A 112 -2.88 6.86 -1.72
N SER A 113 -3.15 8.14 -1.52
CA SER A 113 -4.47 8.62 -1.11
C SER A 113 -5.03 9.62 -2.11
N VAL A 114 -6.33 9.57 -2.31
CA VAL A 114 -7.06 10.47 -3.20
C VAL A 114 -8.14 11.16 -2.38
N LYS A 115 -8.27 12.47 -2.55
CA LYS A 115 -9.28 13.31 -1.88
C LYS A 115 -10.26 13.85 -2.91
N GLY A 116 -11.54 13.84 -2.56
CA GLY A 116 -12.63 14.47 -3.28
C GLY A 116 -13.67 13.48 -3.82
N PRO A 117 -14.95 13.91 -3.90
CA PRO A 117 -16.06 13.10 -4.43
C PRO A 117 -15.90 12.80 -5.94
N SER A 118 -15.03 13.54 -6.62
CA SER A 118 -14.85 13.49 -8.07
C SER A 118 -13.47 12.94 -8.46
N PHE A 119 -12.97 11.89 -7.80
CA PHE A 119 -11.66 11.33 -8.17
C PHE A 119 -11.61 10.89 -9.64
N LEU A 120 -12.72 10.38 -10.18
CA LEU A 120 -12.83 10.04 -11.60
C LEU A 120 -12.72 11.29 -12.48
N GLU A 121 -13.36 12.40 -12.09
CA GLU A 121 -13.24 13.68 -12.83
C GLU A 121 -11.82 14.26 -12.74
N SER A 122 -11.17 14.14 -11.58
CA SER A 122 -9.77 14.56 -11.39
C SER A 122 -8.82 13.71 -12.25
N LEU A 123 -9.04 12.40 -12.31
CA LEU A 123 -8.29 11.49 -13.17
C LEU A 123 -8.55 11.80 -14.65
N LEU A 124 -9.81 11.97 -15.05
CA LEU A 124 -10.19 12.33 -16.41
C LEU A 124 -9.61 13.69 -16.80
N ARG A 125 -9.56 14.66 -15.89
CA ARG A 125 -8.93 15.97 -16.10
C ARG A 125 -7.41 15.87 -16.21
N MET A 126 -6.77 14.96 -15.49
CA MET A 126 -5.35 14.69 -15.63
C MET A 126 -5.05 14.01 -16.97
N LEU A 127 -5.85 13.02 -17.35
CA LEU A 127 -5.77 12.36 -18.66
C LEU A 127 -5.99 13.37 -19.79
N SER A 128 -6.99 14.24 -19.69
CA SER A 128 -7.25 15.25 -20.73
C SER A 128 -6.26 16.41 -20.72
N GLY A 129 -5.78 16.85 -19.55
CA GLY A 129 -4.92 18.02 -19.42
C GLY A 129 -3.44 17.73 -19.60
N VAL A 130 -2.97 16.54 -19.21
CA VAL A 130 -1.55 16.15 -19.28
C VAL A 130 -1.33 15.19 -20.44
N PHE A 131 -2.17 14.17 -20.57
CA PHE A 131 -1.96 13.16 -21.60
C PHE A 131 -2.48 13.59 -22.96
N ALA A 132 -3.58 14.34 -23.09
CA ALA A 132 -4.05 14.78 -24.42
C ALA A 132 -3.00 15.63 -25.18
N PRO A 133 -2.32 16.63 -24.57
CA PRO A 133 -1.21 17.32 -25.23
C PRO A 133 -0.05 16.38 -25.60
N LEU A 134 0.30 15.44 -24.72
CA LEU A 134 1.33 14.42 -25.01
C LEU A 134 0.93 13.50 -26.16
N PHE A 135 -0.37 13.19 -26.31
CA PHE A 135 -0.92 12.44 -27.46
C PHE A 135 -0.91 13.27 -28.75
N PHE A 136 -1.11 14.59 -28.68
CA PHE A 136 -0.98 15.47 -29.85
C PHE A 136 0.47 15.73 -30.25
N GLU A 137 1.42 15.63 -29.31
CA GLU A 137 2.86 15.78 -29.57
C GLU A 137 3.53 14.47 -30.02
N ASN A 138 3.01 13.30 -29.62
CA ASN A 138 3.50 12.01 -30.08
C ASN A 138 2.79 11.60 -31.40
N THR A 139 3.44 11.85 -32.53
CA THR A 139 3.00 11.37 -33.87
C THR A 139 3.05 9.85 -34.03
N THR A 140 3.38 9.14 -32.96
CA THR A 140 3.61 7.70 -32.95
C THR A 140 2.57 6.92 -32.15
N TRP A 141 1.29 7.32 -32.10
CA TRP A 141 0.12 6.39 -32.19
C TRP A 141 -1.27 6.93 -31.73
N PRO A 142 -2.43 6.30 -32.12
CA PRO A 142 -2.52 4.89 -32.59
C PRO A 142 -3.34 4.53 -33.85
N ASP A 143 -2.66 3.82 -34.76
CA ASP A 143 -3.24 3.02 -35.86
C ASP A 143 -3.92 1.69 -35.39
N ILE A 144 -3.99 1.34 -34.07
CA ILE A 144 -4.68 0.12 -33.54
C ILE A 144 -6.17 0.42 -33.34
N ILE A 145 -6.55 1.66 -33.03
CA ILE A 145 -7.96 1.96 -32.73
C ILE A 145 -8.85 1.74 -33.98
N LEU A 146 -8.29 1.89 -35.18
CA LEU A 146 -8.99 1.63 -36.43
C LEU A 146 -9.09 0.13 -36.79
N LEU A 147 -8.29 -0.76 -36.18
CA LEU A 147 -8.28 -2.18 -36.54
C LEU A 147 -9.35 -3.02 -35.80
N ILE A 148 -9.97 -2.46 -34.75
CA ILE A 148 -11.04 -3.12 -33.96
C ILE A 148 -12.45 -2.61 -34.30
N ALA A 149 -12.58 -1.76 -35.32
CA ALA A 149 -13.85 -1.24 -35.82
C ALA A 149 -14.15 -1.81 -37.22
N PHE A 150 -14.29 -3.12 -37.34
CA PHE A 150 -14.93 -3.78 -38.50
C PHE A 150 -15.71 -5.01 -38.05
#